data_AF-A0ABD4U0R9-F1
#
_entry.id   AF-A0ABD4U0R9-F1
#
_cell.length_a   1.000
_cell.length_b   1.000
_cell.length_c   1.000
_cell.angle_alpha   90.00
_cell.angle_beta   90.00
_cell.angle_gamma   90.00
#
_symmetry.space_group_name_H-M   'P 1'
#
loop_
_entity.id
_entity.type
_entity.pdbx_description
1 polymer ?
#
loop_
_entity_poly.entity_id
_entity_poly.type
_entity_poly.pdbx_seq_one_letter_code
_entity_poly.pdbx_strand_id
1 'polypeptide(L)'
;MSPFLRKVRTASGAVAVQIVEKQGRVNRVLKHLGSAHDEAKLAVLLEIGRKELRPGQLEFDFNSLDTGFCSTPKVQHQSSALLWAVLRGAYRAVGFDQAIDDSVFEQLVLARIVEPASKSD
;
A
#
# COMPACT_ATOMS: atom_id res chain seq x y z
N MET A 1 12.69 -3.31 -6.10
CA MET A 1 12.07 -3.91 -4.88
C MET A 1 12.33 -2.96 -3.74
N SER A 2 11.42 -2.82 -2.77
CA SER A 2 11.62 -1.88 -1.66
C SER A 2 12.62 -2.45 -0.63
N PRO A 3 13.57 -1.65 -0.11
CA PRO A 3 14.39 -2.04 1.02
C PRO A 3 13.53 -2.35 2.25
N PHE A 4 14.05 -3.16 3.18
CA PHE A 4 13.38 -3.51 4.44
C PHE A 4 14.36 -3.65 5.60
N LEU A 5 13.84 -3.57 6.83
CA LEU A 5 14.61 -3.73 8.06
C LEU A 5 14.77 -5.21 8.41
N ARG A 6 16.00 -5.61 8.74
CA ARG A 6 16.35 -6.94 9.24
C ARG A 6 16.99 -6.83 10.63
N LYS A 7 16.58 -7.71 11.54
CA LYS A 7 17.21 -7.92 12.85
C LYS A 7 18.05 -9.19 12.82
N VAL A 8 19.27 -9.14 13.38
CA VAL A 8 20.19 -10.28 13.42
C VAL A 8 20.81 -10.37 14.80
N ARG A 9 20.80 -11.55 15.44
CA ARG A 9 21.56 -11.77 16.66
C ARG A 9 23.04 -11.92 16.32
N THR A 10 23.89 -11.11 16.93
CA THR A 10 25.35 -11.18 16.76
C THR A 10 25.94 -12.23 17.69
N ALA A 11 27.19 -12.64 17.43
CA ALA A 11 27.94 -13.56 18.29
C ALA A 11 28.16 -13.01 19.71
N SER A 12 28.15 -11.68 19.88
CA SER A 12 28.25 -11.00 21.18
C SER A 12 26.92 -10.90 21.95
N GLY A 13 25.84 -11.53 21.46
CA GLY A 13 24.52 -11.49 22.09
C GLY A 13 23.72 -10.21 21.83
N ALA A 14 24.27 -9.25 21.08
CA ALA A 14 23.56 -8.05 20.67
C ALA A 14 22.57 -8.33 19.51
N VAL A 15 21.61 -7.45 19.30
CA VAL A 15 20.74 -7.44 18.12
C VAL A 15 21.20 -6.34 17.17
N ALA A 16 21.79 -6.75 16.05
CA ALA A 16 22.13 -5.88 14.93
C ALA A 16 20.89 -5.52 14.10
N VAL A 17 20.76 -4.25 13.75
CA VAL A 17 19.71 -3.75 12.84
C VAL A 17 20.34 -3.32 11.52
N GLN A 18 19.78 -3.81 10.41
CA GLN A 18 20.29 -3.60 9.07
C GLN A 18 19.17 -3.22 8.11
N ILE A 19 19.45 -2.36 7.14
CA ILE A 19 18.61 -2.11 5.97
C ILE A 19 19.12 -2.99 4.85
N VAL A 20 18.23 -3.81 4.30
CA VAL A 20 18.54 -4.85 3.32
C VAL A 20 17.60 -4.71 2.13
N GLU A 21 18.10 -4.98 0.93
CA GLU A 21 17.29 -5.05 -0.28
C GLU A 21 17.37 -6.46 -0.87
N LYS A 22 16.24 -6.96 -1.36
CA LYS A 22 16.20 -8.23 -2.10
C LYS A 22 16.56 -7.98 -3.56
N GLN A 23 17.68 -8.54 -4.00
CA GLN A 23 18.12 -8.53 -5.40
C GLN A 23 18.04 -9.96 -5.95
N GLY A 24 16.96 -10.26 -6.68
CA GLY A 24 16.66 -11.61 -7.17
C GLY A 24 16.40 -12.59 -6.02
N ARG A 25 17.25 -13.62 -5.90
CA ARG A 25 17.20 -14.63 -4.82
C ARG A 25 18.09 -14.28 -3.62
N VAL A 26 18.88 -13.21 -3.69
CA VAL A 26 19.88 -12.86 -2.66
C VAL A 26 19.46 -11.58 -1.93
N ASN A 27 19.67 -11.56 -0.61
CA ASN A 27 19.44 -10.40 0.23
C ASN A 27 20.76 -9.62 0.40
N ARG A 28 20.84 -8.40 -0.14
CA ARG A 28 22.02 -7.54 -0.06
C ARG A 28 21.85 -6.52 1.05
N VAL A 29 22.84 -6.42 1.95
CA VAL A 29 22.85 -5.41 3.02
C VAL A 29 23.22 -4.07 2.40
N LEU A 30 22.35 -3.07 2.55
CA LEU A 30 22.57 -1.70 2.08
C LEU A 30 23.25 -0.85 3.16
N LYS A 31 22.75 -0.94 4.39
CA LYS A 31 23.25 -0.13 5.52
C LYS A 31 23.17 -0.91 6.82
N HIS A 32 24.21 -0.80 7.64
CA HIS A 32 24.18 -1.26 9.03
C HIS A 32 23.89 -0.07 9.94
N LEU A 33 22.81 -0.15 10.72
CA LEU A 33 22.38 0.95 11.60
C LEU A 33 23.04 0.87 12.98
N GLY A 34 23.43 -0.33 13.41
CA GLY A 34 24.10 -0.55 14.69
C GLY A 34 23.66 -1.86 15.35
N SER A 35 24.17 -2.10 16.56
CA SER A 35 23.82 -3.25 17.40
C SER A 35 23.35 -2.79 18.78
N ALA A 36 22.27 -3.38 19.28
CA ALA A 36 21.70 -3.07 20.58
C ALA A 36 21.78 -4.27 21.52
N HIS A 37 22.27 -4.02 22.74
CA HIS A 37 22.27 -4.99 23.83
C HIS A 37 21.03 -4.89 24.72
N ASP A 38 20.29 -3.78 24.62
CA ASP A 38 19.11 -3.46 25.43
C ASP A 38 17.91 -3.22 24.52
N GLU A 39 16.71 -3.53 25.01
CA GLU A 39 15.46 -3.35 24.27
C GLU A 39 15.19 -1.87 23.92
N ALA A 40 15.51 -0.95 24.84
CA ALA A 40 15.37 0.48 24.62
C ALA A 40 16.23 0.96 23.44
N LYS A 41 17.51 0.57 23.39
CA LYS A 41 18.40 0.90 22.27
C LYS A 41 17.95 0.26 20.97
N LEU A 42 17.41 -0.96 21.03
CA LEU A 42 16.86 -1.66 19.87
C LEU A 42 15.65 -0.92 19.30
N ALA A 43 14.74 -0.43 20.15
CA ALA A 43 13.59 0.35 19.73
C ALA A 43 14.01 1.63 18.97
N VAL A 44 14.99 2.36 19.52
CA VAL A 44 15.55 3.56 18.88
C VAL A 44 16.15 3.25 17.50
N LEU A 45 16.96 2.18 17.38
CA LEU A 45 17.55 1.78 16.09
C LEU A 45 16.50 1.39 15.05
N LEU A 46 15.39 0.78 15.49
CA LEU A 46 14.29 0.44 14.59
C LEU A 46 13.51 1.65 14.12
N GLU A 47 13.32 2.64 14.99
CA GLU A 47 12.65 3.89 14.64
C GLU A 47 13.48 4.68 13.61
N ILE A 48 14.79 4.81 13.85
CA ILE A 48 15.73 5.42 12.89
C ILE A 48 15.66 4.69 11.54
N GLY A 49 15.69 3.36 11.58
CA GLY A 49 15.60 2.56 10.35
C GLY A 49 14.29 2.71 9.60
N ARG A 50 13.16 2.89 10.31
CA ARG A 50 11.84 3.13 9.69
C ARG A 50 11.79 4.49 9.00
N LYS A 51 12.34 5.52 9.64
CA LYS A 51 12.45 6.86 9.04
C LYS A 51 13.32 6.84 7.78
N GLU A 52 14.44 6.11 7.80
CA GLU A 52 15.31 5.98 6.63
C GLU A 52 14.71 5.15 5.48
N LEU A 53 13.84 4.17 5.78
CA LEU A 53 13.12 3.39 4.77
C LEU A 53 12.08 4.20 3.99
N ARG A 54 11.63 5.32 4.56
CA ARG A 54 10.51 6.13 4.06
C ARG A 54 10.93 7.58 3.81
N PRO A 55 11.96 7.85 3.00
CA PRO A 55 12.41 9.22 2.75
C PRO A 55 11.29 10.01 2.06
N GLY A 56 10.87 11.12 2.68
CA GLY A 56 9.84 12.01 2.15
C GLY A 56 8.38 11.54 2.36
N GLN A 57 8.15 10.43 3.06
CA GLN A 57 6.80 10.02 3.47
C GLN A 57 6.54 10.50 4.90
N LEU A 58 5.56 11.38 5.08
CA LEU A 58 5.09 11.77 6.41
C LEU A 58 4.49 10.56 7.12
N GLU A 59 4.93 10.28 8.35
CA GLU A 59 4.25 9.31 9.21
C GLU A 59 2.94 9.95 9.70
N PHE A 60 1.84 9.25 9.49
CA PHE A 60 0.54 9.66 10.00
C PHE A 60 0.45 9.23 11.46
N ASP A 61 0.54 10.18 12.38
CA ASP A 61 0.50 9.92 13.82
C ASP A 61 -0.94 9.71 14.30
N PHE A 62 -1.34 8.44 14.39
CA PHE A 62 -2.64 8.04 14.90
C PHE A 62 -2.83 8.33 16.39
N ASN A 63 -1.76 8.53 17.17
CA ASN A 63 -1.87 8.83 18.60
C ASN A 63 -2.25 10.29 18.85
N SER A 64 -1.99 11.19 17.90
CA SER A 64 -2.45 12.59 17.98
C SER A 64 -3.98 12.75 17.79
N LEU A 65 -4.66 11.69 17.34
CA LEU A 65 -6.10 11.66 17.11
C LEU A 65 -6.91 11.33 18.36
N ASP A 66 -6.28 11.23 19.53
CA ASP A 66 -6.93 10.97 20.84
C ASP A 66 -7.72 12.19 21.36
N THR A 67 -8.63 12.70 20.53
CA THR A 67 -9.78 13.51 20.94
C THR A 67 -11.07 12.85 20.45
N GLY A 68 -11.41 11.72 21.07
CA GLY A 68 -12.75 11.13 21.10
C GLY A 68 -13.25 10.49 19.79
N PHE A 69 -13.63 9.22 19.88
CA PHE A 69 -14.15 8.35 18.80
C PHE A 69 -13.09 7.71 17.89
N CYS A 70 -12.39 6.70 18.42
CA CYS A 70 -11.50 5.86 17.63
C CYS A 70 -12.24 4.61 17.11
N SER A 71 -12.99 4.75 16.03
CA SER A 71 -13.13 3.65 15.08
C SER A 71 -11.93 3.71 14.15
N THR A 72 -11.16 2.64 14.04
CA THR A 72 -10.06 2.57 13.06
C THR A 72 -10.58 2.98 11.67
N PRO A 73 -9.84 3.79 10.90
CA PRO A 73 -10.30 4.19 9.57
C PRO A 73 -10.46 2.95 8.71
N LYS A 74 -11.72 2.57 8.47
CA LYS A 74 -12.09 1.42 7.65
C LYS A 74 -12.33 1.92 6.24
N VAL A 75 -11.65 1.33 5.26
CA VAL A 75 -11.95 1.57 3.85
C VAL A 75 -13.40 1.15 3.61
N GLN A 76 -14.27 2.12 3.35
CA GLN A 76 -15.69 1.86 3.08
C GLN A 76 -15.88 1.34 1.65
N HIS A 77 -15.06 1.82 0.71
CA HIS A 77 -15.11 1.42 -0.68
C HIS A 77 -13.76 1.67 -1.38
N GLN A 78 -13.47 0.89 -2.42
CA GLN A 78 -12.33 1.08 -3.31
C GLN A 78 -12.86 1.09 -4.74
N SER A 79 -12.59 2.15 -5.49
CA SER A 79 -12.96 2.27 -6.90
C SER A 79 -11.79 2.69 -7.77
N SER A 80 -11.76 2.21 -9.01
CA SER A 80 -10.82 2.68 -10.03
C SER A 80 -11.45 3.83 -10.82
N ALA A 81 -11.18 5.07 -10.38
CA ALA A 81 -11.78 6.27 -10.98
C ALA A 81 -11.41 6.45 -12.46
N LEU A 82 -10.18 6.12 -12.85
CA LEU A 82 -9.72 6.25 -14.23
C LEU A 82 -10.43 5.25 -15.15
N LEU A 83 -10.53 3.99 -14.75
CA LEU A 83 -11.26 2.96 -15.50
C LEU A 83 -12.71 3.40 -15.72
N TRP A 84 -13.36 3.84 -14.64
CA TRP A 84 -14.75 4.29 -14.69
C TRP A 84 -14.95 5.49 -15.61
N ALA A 85 -14.03 6.47 -15.58
CA ALA A 85 -14.09 7.64 -16.46
C ALA A 85 -13.92 7.26 -17.94
N VAL A 86 -12.97 6.39 -18.26
CA VAL A 86 -12.71 5.93 -19.63
C VAL A 86 -13.91 5.16 -20.17
N LEU A 87 -14.46 4.23 -19.39
CA LEU A 87 -15.61 3.42 -19.79
C LEU A 87 -16.87 4.26 -20.03
N ARG A 88 -17.17 5.21 -19.14
CA ARG A 88 -18.27 6.18 -19.36
C ARG A 88 -18.03 7.08 -20.56
N GLY A 89 -16.78 7.50 -20.78
CA GLY A 89 -16.40 8.25 -21.97
C GLY A 89 -16.66 7.48 -23.26
N ALA A 90 -16.29 6.20 -23.31
CA ALA A 90 -16.56 5.33 -24.45
C ALA A 90 -18.07 5.11 -24.67
N TYR A 91 -18.84 4.89 -23.60
CA TYR A 91 -20.30 4.73 -23.67
C TYR A 91 -20.98 5.96 -24.31
N ARG A 92 -20.56 7.17 -23.90
CA ARG A 92 -21.03 8.43 -24.48
C ARG A 92 -20.54 8.67 -25.90
N ALA A 93 -19.30 8.29 -26.21
CA ALA A 93 -18.74 8.45 -27.56
C ALA A 93 -19.51 7.61 -28.61
N VAL A 94 -20.08 6.47 -28.19
CA VAL A 94 -20.98 5.66 -29.04
C VAL A 94 -22.38 6.27 -29.15
N GLY A 95 -22.75 7.21 -28.27
CA GLY A 95 -24.05 7.88 -28.24
C GLY A 95 -25.15 7.11 -27.50
N PHE A 96 -24.78 6.10 -26.69
CA PHE A 96 -25.76 5.33 -25.94
C PHE A 96 -26.41 6.11 -24.79
N ASP A 97 -25.74 7.16 -24.31
CA ASP A 97 -26.30 8.10 -23.33
C ASP A 97 -27.55 8.79 -23.85
N GLN A 98 -27.56 9.17 -25.14
CA GLN A 98 -28.71 9.82 -25.76
C GLN A 98 -29.79 8.83 -26.21
N ALA A 99 -29.37 7.62 -26.60
CA ALA A 99 -30.29 6.62 -27.14
C ALA A 99 -31.08 5.85 -26.08
N ILE A 100 -30.48 5.62 -24.90
CA ILE A 100 -31.04 4.69 -23.90
C ILE A 100 -31.39 5.39 -22.58
N ASP A 101 -30.89 6.61 -22.31
CA ASP A 101 -31.19 7.46 -21.14
C ASP A 101 -31.51 6.71 -19.82
N ASP A 102 -30.74 5.65 -19.56
CA ASP A 102 -30.91 4.78 -18.41
C ASP A 102 -29.54 4.50 -17.75
N SER A 103 -29.36 5.12 -16.59
CA SER A 103 -28.14 4.98 -15.79
C SER A 103 -27.89 3.57 -15.26
N VAL A 104 -28.94 2.76 -15.05
CA VAL A 104 -28.82 1.37 -14.62
C VAL A 104 -28.31 0.53 -15.78
N PHE A 105 -28.82 0.76 -16.98
CA PHE A 105 -28.35 0.08 -18.18
C PHE A 105 -26.88 0.42 -18.49
N GLU A 106 -26.48 1.70 -18.37
CA GLU A 106 -25.07 2.10 -18.46
C GLU A 106 -24.21 1.31 -17.45
N GLN A 107 -24.61 1.27 -16.19
CA GLN A 107 -23.87 0.54 -15.15
C GLN A 107 -23.75 -0.96 -15.44
N LEU A 108 -24.80 -1.60 -15.95
CA LEU A 108 -24.78 -3.02 -16.31
C LEU A 108 -23.85 -3.30 -17.49
N VAL A 109 -23.85 -2.45 -18.51
CA VAL A 109 -22.93 -2.57 -19.65
C VAL A 109 -21.49 -2.42 -19.19
N LEU A 110 -21.19 -1.40 -18.37
CA LEU A 110 -19.84 -1.18 -17.88
C LEU A 110 -19.37 -2.30 -16.96
N ALA A 111 -20.24 -2.77 -16.05
CA ALA A 111 -19.95 -3.93 -15.20
C ALA A 111 -19.65 -5.18 -16.05
N ARG A 112 -20.38 -5.38 -17.16
CA ARG A 112 -20.17 -6.50 -18.08
C ARG A 112 -18.84 -6.42 -18.83
N ILE A 113 -18.33 -5.22 -19.11
CA ILE A 113 -17.01 -5.03 -19.71
C ILE A 113 -15.89 -5.29 -18.69
N VAL A 114 -16.09 -4.83 -17.45
CA VAL A 114 -15.12 -5.02 -16.35
C VAL A 114 -15.03 -6.48 -15.93
N GLU A 115 -16.18 -7.14 -15.79
CA GLU A 115 -16.31 -8.55 -15.46
C GLU A 115 -17.19 -9.24 -16.51
N PRO A 116 -16.59 -9.70 -17.62
CA PRO A 116 -17.33 -10.43 -18.65
C PRO A 116 -17.75 -11.76 -18.05
N ALA A 117 -18.97 -11.86 -17.52
CA ALA A 117 -19.37 -13.10 -16.86
C ALA A 117 -19.36 -14.25 -17.87
N SER A 118 -18.45 -15.19 -17.62
CA SER A 118 -18.36 -16.54 -18.15
C SER A 118 -18.86 -16.72 -19.59
N LYS A 119 -17.93 -16.61 -20.54
CA LYS A 119 -17.72 -17.71 -21.48
C LYS A 119 -16.36 -18.34 -21.16
N SER A 120 -16.23 -18.83 -19.93
CA SER A 120 -15.25 -19.85 -19.63
C SER A 120 -15.97 -21.19 -19.77
N ASP A 121 -16.31 -21.53 -21.02
CA ASP A 121 -16.32 -22.94 -21.45
C ASP A 121 -14.88 -23.30 -21.84
#